data_AF-A0A8C7V232-F1
#
_entry.id   AF-A0A8C7V232-F1
#
_cell.length_a   1.000
_cell.length_b   1.000
_cell.length_c   1.000
_cell.angle_alpha   90.00
_cell.angle_beta   90.00
_cell.angle_gamma   90.00
#
_symmetry.space_group_name_H-M   'P 1'
#
loop_
_entity.id
_entity.type
_entity.pdbx_description
1 polymer ?
#
loop_
_entity_poly.entity_id
_entity_poly.type
_entity_poly.pdbx_seq_one_letter_code
_entity_poly.pdbx_strand_id
1 'polypeptide(L)'
;MSRKVHRTEVCADCSAPDPGWTSINRGVLICDECCSVHRSLGRHISIVKHLRHSGWPPALLQMVQTLASNGANSIWEHSLLDPAQVQSGRRKPNPQDKVHPTKSEFIRSKYQMLSFVHKLPCRDDDGVTTKDLSKQLHSSVRTGSLETCLRLLSLGAQANFFHPEKGTTPLHVAAKAGQVLQAELLVVYGADPGALDINGRTPMDYARQAGQVELAERLVECQYELTDRLAFYLCGRRPGSLDLSELAKAAKKKLQALNNRLFEELAMDVYDEVDRRENDAVWLTTQNHSTLVTERSAVPFLPVNPEYSATRNQGRQKLARFNAREFATLIIDILSDAKRRQQGKGLSSPTGEKGRGPNEEGPT
;
A
#
# COMPACT_ATOMS: atom_id res chain seq x y z
N MET A 1 -28.70 4.74 27.82
CA MET A 1 -27.79 5.12 26.71
C MET A 1 -26.40 5.32 27.28
N SER A 2 -25.54 4.30 27.20
CA SER A 2 -24.17 4.39 27.72
C SER A 2 -23.36 5.29 26.80
N ARG A 3 -22.92 6.46 27.32
CA ARG A 3 -22.00 7.35 26.60
C ARG A 3 -20.72 6.53 26.36
N LYS A 4 -20.49 6.10 25.12
CA LYS A 4 -19.17 5.60 24.70
C LYS A 4 -18.19 6.72 25.00
N VAL A 5 -17.40 6.56 26.06
CA VAL A 5 -16.25 7.42 26.35
C VAL A 5 -15.39 7.38 25.10
N HIS A 6 -15.37 8.48 24.33
CA HIS A 6 -14.43 8.64 23.23
C HIS A 6 -13.04 8.53 23.86
N ARG A 7 -12.41 7.36 23.69
CA ARG A 7 -11.01 7.18 24.07
C ARG A 7 -10.26 8.22 23.25
N THR A 8 -9.66 9.21 23.91
CA THR A 8 -8.91 10.26 23.22
C THR A 8 -7.81 9.58 22.43
N GLU A 9 -7.88 9.70 21.11
CA GLU A 9 -6.88 9.15 20.22
C GLU A 9 -5.55 9.86 20.49
N VAL A 10 -4.50 9.09 20.70
CA VAL A 10 -3.15 9.58 20.99
C VAL A 10 -2.18 9.03 19.96
N CYS A 11 -1.10 9.77 19.73
CA CYS A 11 0.03 9.34 18.92
C CYS A 11 0.55 7.99 19.44
N ALA A 12 0.63 7.01 18.55
CA ALA A 12 1.07 5.67 18.87
C ALA A 12 2.53 5.59 19.30
N ASP A 13 3.36 6.61 19.04
CA ASP A 13 4.80 6.55 19.30
C ASP A 13 5.27 7.38 20.48
N CYS A 14 4.59 8.49 20.79
CA CYS A 14 4.95 9.35 21.94
C CYS A 14 3.78 9.73 22.84
N SER A 15 2.58 9.20 22.56
CA SER A 15 1.36 9.47 23.34
C SER A 15 0.89 10.93 23.31
N ALA A 16 1.40 11.76 22.38
CA ALA A 16 0.90 13.11 22.16
C ALA A 16 -0.60 13.09 21.80
N PRO A 17 -1.41 14.02 22.30
CA PRO A 17 -2.83 14.11 21.97
C PRO A 17 -3.05 14.56 20.52
N ASP A 18 -4.25 14.29 19.99
CA ASP A 18 -4.73 14.76 18.69
C ASP A 18 -3.78 14.50 17.51
N PRO A 19 -3.44 13.22 17.21
CA PRO A 19 -2.58 12.90 16.08
C PRO A 19 -3.21 13.36 14.75
N GLY A 20 -2.46 14.09 13.93
CA GLY A 20 -2.90 14.58 12.61
C GLY A 20 -2.65 13.60 11.45
N TRP A 21 -1.80 12.60 11.67
CA TRP A 21 -1.33 11.66 10.64
C TRP A 21 -1.60 10.21 11.02
N THR A 22 -1.41 9.33 10.06
CA THR A 22 -1.46 7.88 10.27
C THR A 22 -0.38 7.17 9.47
N SER A 23 0.06 6.02 9.98
CA SER A 23 0.78 5.01 9.22
C SER A 23 -0.21 3.91 8.83
N ILE A 24 -0.64 3.91 7.57
CA ILE A 24 -1.75 3.08 7.06
C ILE A 24 -1.43 1.60 7.24
N ASN A 25 -0.27 1.15 6.76
CA ASN A 25 0.15 -0.25 6.85
C ASN A 25 0.44 -0.71 8.28
N ARG A 26 0.66 0.22 9.22
CA ARG A 26 0.87 -0.13 10.63
C ARG A 26 -0.43 -0.05 11.44
N GLY A 27 -1.49 0.54 10.91
CA GLY A 27 -2.77 0.69 11.58
C GLY A 27 -2.69 1.59 12.82
N VAL A 28 -1.88 2.65 12.78
CA VAL A 28 -1.62 3.53 13.93
C VAL A 28 -1.72 5.01 13.57
N LEU A 29 -2.20 5.82 14.51
CA LEU A 29 -2.24 7.28 14.41
C LEU A 29 -0.97 7.89 15.00
N ILE A 30 -0.42 8.93 14.37
CA ILE A 30 0.85 9.55 14.77
C ILE A 30 0.77 11.09 14.69
N CYS A 31 1.45 11.77 15.60
CA CYS A 31 1.55 13.24 15.59
C CYS A 31 2.55 13.72 14.52
N ASP A 32 2.58 15.03 14.28
CA ASP A 32 3.49 15.66 13.30
C ASP A 32 4.95 15.29 13.53
N GLU A 33 5.46 15.49 14.76
CA GLU A 33 6.85 15.20 15.11
C GLU A 33 7.25 13.74 14.86
N CYS A 34 6.35 12.77 15.12
CA CYS A 34 6.62 11.37 14.83
C CYS A 34 6.50 11.11 13.31
N CYS A 35 5.55 11.75 12.63
CA CYS A 35 5.37 11.65 11.19
C CYS A 35 6.61 12.12 10.41
N SER A 36 7.29 13.18 10.85
CA SER A 36 8.54 13.66 10.22
C SER A 36 9.60 12.56 10.19
N VAL A 37 9.70 11.74 11.25
CA VAL A 37 10.55 10.55 11.27
C VAL A 37 10.02 9.46 10.34
N HIS A 38 8.72 9.13 10.39
CA HIS A 38 8.11 8.09 9.54
C HIS A 38 8.34 8.35 8.04
N ARG A 39 8.25 9.62 7.60
CA ARG A 39 8.52 10.03 6.22
C ARG A 39 9.95 9.70 5.79
N SER A 40 10.92 9.78 6.71
CA SER A 40 12.32 9.44 6.44
C SER A 40 12.59 7.94 6.31
N LEU A 41 11.66 7.07 6.74
CA LEU A 41 11.82 5.61 6.66
C LEU A 41 11.41 5.05 5.28
N GLY A 42 10.52 5.75 4.57
CA GLY A 42 9.99 5.32 3.29
C GLY A 42 8.79 4.36 3.39
N ARG A 43 8.05 4.26 2.30
CA ARG A 43 6.74 3.55 2.23
C ARG A 43 6.82 2.05 2.54
N HIS A 44 7.97 1.43 2.27
CA HIS A 44 8.22 0.02 2.59
C HIS A 44 8.20 -0.26 4.11
N ILE A 45 8.45 0.75 4.94
CA ILE A 45 8.32 0.67 6.40
C ILE A 45 7.01 1.29 6.87
N SER A 46 6.68 2.50 6.40
CA SER A 46 5.50 3.25 6.82
C SER A 46 4.89 4.05 5.67
N ILE A 47 3.63 3.76 5.36
CA ILE A 47 2.82 4.50 4.39
C ILE A 47 2.09 5.60 5.15
N VAL A 48 2.60 6.84 5.07
CA VAL A 48 2.03 7.98 5.79
C VAL A 48 0.93 8.66 4.99
N LYS A 49 -0.09 9.16 5.68
CA LYS A 49 -1.14 9.99 5.10
C LYS A 49 -1.74 10.90 6.16
N HIS A 50 -2.08 12.13 5.79
CA HIS A 50 -2.70 13.08 6.71
C HIS A 50 -4.19 12.75 6.88
N LEU A 51 -4.71 12.80 8.12
CA LEU A 51 -6.11 12.45 8.42
C LEU A 51 -7.12 13.46 7.88
N ARG A 52 -6.81 14.76 8.00
CA ARG A 52 -7.72 15.88 7.66
C ARG A 52 -7.44 16.58 6.32
N HIS A 53 -6.18 16.62 5.88
CA HIS A 53 -5.73 17.38 4.69
C HIS A 53 -5.41 16.49 3.48
N SER A 54 -5.88 15.24 3.47
CA SER A 54 -5.75 14.34 2.32
C SER A 54 -7.11 13.74 1.96
N GLY A 55 -7.34 13.45 0.68
CA GLY A 55 -8.54 12.71 0.27
C GLY A 55 -8.46 11.25 0.70
N TRP A 56 -9.55 10.71 1.26
CA TRP A 56 -9.64 9.33 1.75
C TRP A 56 -10.79 8.57 1.09
N PRO A 57 -10.56 7.33 0.62
CA PRO A 57 -11.63 6.36 0.50
C PRO A 57 -12.23 6.09 1.90
N PRO A 58 -13.57 6.16 2.08
CA PRO A 58 -14.19 5.99 3.39
C PRO A 58 -13.83 4.67 4.08
N ALA A 59 -13.83 3.56 3.32
CA ALA A 59 -13.49 2.23 3.82
C ALA A 59 -12.02 2.14 4.28
N LEU A 60 -11.08 2.77 3.58
CA LEU A 60 -9.68 2.80 3.96
C LEU A 60 -9.45 3.57 5.27
N LEU A 61 -10.09 4.74 5.43
CA LEU A 61 -10.01 5.51 6.67
C LEU A 61 -10.62 4.73 7.84
N GLN A 62 -11.78 4.11 7.62
CA GLN A 62 -12.44 3.27 8.62
C GLN A 62 -11.57 2.07 9.02
N MET A 63 -10.89 1.42 8.07
CA MET A 63 -9.98 0.31 8.34
C MET A 63 -8.85 0.74 9.29
N VAL A 64 -8.21 1.87 9.00
CA VAL A 64 -7.12 2.43 9.82
C VAL A 64 -7.61 2.82 11.21
N GLN A 65 -8.74 3.52 11.32
CA GLN A 65 -9.33 3.91 12.60
C GLN A 65 -9.74 2.68 13.44
N THR A 66 -10.27 1.65 12.78
CA THR A 66 -10.64 0.39 13.44
C THR A 66 -9.42 -0.33 13.97
N LEU A 67 -8.31 -0.40 13.22
CA LEU A 67 -7.05 -0.97 13.69
C LEU A 67 -6.48 -0.18 14.88
N ALA A 68 -6.42 1.15 14.77
CA ALA A 68 -5.87 2.01 15.81
C ALA A 68 -6.65 1.90 17.13
N SER A 69 -7.99 1.94 17.04
CA SER A 69 -8.87 1.85 18.22
C SER A 69 -8.91 0.45 18.85
N ASN A 70 -8.71 -0.61 18.06
CA ASN A 70 -8.66 -1.99 18.53
C ASN A 70 -7.25 -2.48 18.89
N GLY A 71 -6.30 -1.57 19.13
CA GLY A 71 -5.03 -1.93 19.74
C GLY A 71 -4.00 -2.54 18.80
N ALA A 72 -4.02 -2.22 17.48
CA ALA A 72 -2.97 -2.61 16.54
C ALA A 72 -1.55 -2.24 17.05
N ASN A 73 -1.44 -1.16 17.82
CA ASN A 73 -0.18 -0.74 18.43
C ASN A 73 0.45 -1.80 19.37
N SER A 74 -0.36 -2.70 19.94
CA SER A 74 0.12 -3.81 20.78
C SER A 74 0.98 -4.82 20.01
N ILE A 75 0.81 -4.93 18.69
CA ILE A 75 1.67 -5.77 17.83
C ILE A 75 3.10 -5.20 17.83
N TRP A 76 3.20 -3.87 17.70
CA TRP A 76 4.46 -3.14 17.54
C TRP A 76 5.13 -2.79 18.87
N GLU A 77 4.43 -2.88 19.99
CA GLU A 77 4.92 -2.56 21.35
C GLU A 77 4.77 -3.75 22.31
N HIS A 78 4.61 -4.98 21.80
CA HIS A 78 4.30 -6.16 22.61
C HIS A 78 5.21 -6.32 23.83
N SER A 79 6.54 -6.24 23.65
CA SER A 79 7.48 -6.38 24.77
C SER A 79 7.46 -5.21 25.75
N LEU A 80 6.98 -4.04 25.35
CA LEU A 80 6.83 -2.88 26.25
C LEU A 80 5.59 -3.00 27.14
N LEU A 81 4.64 -3.86 26.77
CA LEU A 81 3.44 -4.14 27.55
C LEU A 81 3.66 -5.23 28.60
N ASP A 82 4.74 -6.00 28.50
CA ASP A 82 5.10 -7.07 29.45
C ASP A 82 5.80 -6.47 30.68
N PRO A 83 5.18 -6.50 31.88
CA PRO A 83 5.77 -5.95 33.10
C PRO A 83 7.15 -6.51 33.44
N ALA A 84 7.47 -7.73 32.98
CA ALA A 84 8.77 -8.36 33.21
C ALA A 84 9.90 -7.72 32.36
N GLN A 85 9.58 -7.11 31.22
CA GLN A 85 10.58 -6.54 30.29
C GLN A 85 10.77 -5.01 30.43
N VAL A 86 9.90 -4.34 31.19
CA VAL A 86 9.96 -2.89 31.47
C VAL A 86 11.26 -2.47 32.18
N GLN A 87 11.96 -3.40 32.85
CA GLN A 87 13.19 -3.14 33.60
C GLN A 87 14.43 -2.87 32.71
N SER A 88 14.34 -3.04 31.38
CA SER A 88 15.47 -2.93 30.45
C SER A 88 15.85 -1.50 30.03
N GLY A 89 15.22 -0.46 30.60
CA GLY A 89 15.47 0.95 30.23
C GLY A 89 14.88 1.38 28.87
N ARG A 90 14.25 0.45 28.15
CA ARG A 90 13.53 0.71 26.89
C ARG A 90 12.16 1.30 27.22
N ARG A 91 12.03 2.63 27.15
CA ARG A 91 10.77 3.33 27.39
C ARG A 91 10.25 3.99 26.13
N LYS A 92 8.92 4.02 26.02
CA LYS A 92 8.22 4.85 25.03
C LYS A 92 8.50 6.34 25.30
N PRO A 93 8.80 7.15 24.27
CA PRO A 93 8.94 8.59 24.43
C PRO A 93 7.68 9.26 24.97
N ASN A 94 7.86 10.39 25.64
CA ASN A 94 6.80 11.30 26.04
C ASN A 94 6.53 12.35 24.95
N PRO A 95 5.39 13.06 25.00
CA PRO A 95 5.06 14.09 24.01
C PRO A 95 6.10 15.22 23.93
N GLN A 96 6.76 15.55 25.04
CA GLN A 96 7.74 16.64 25.13
C GLN A 96 9.19 16.22 24.80
N ASP A 97 9.43 14.92 24.61
CA ASP A 97 10.78 14.45 24.28
C ASP A 97 11.21 14.98 22.90
N LYS A 98 12.51 15.27 22.76
CA LYS A 98 13.06 15.78 21.50
C LYS A 98 12.81 14.80 20.35
N VAL A 99 12.49 15.33 19.17
CA VAL A 99 12.37 14.54 17.93
C VAL A 99 13.65 13.74 17.70
N HIS A 100 14.80 14.41 17.80
CA HIS A 100 16.12 13.80 17.68
C HIS A 100 16.94 13.93 18.98
N PRO A 101 17.61 12.86 19.43
CA PRO A 101 17.53 11.50 18.88
C PRO A 101 16.30 10.71 19.37
N THR A 102 15.69 11.11 20.50
CA THR A 102 14.79 10.28 21.31
C THR A 102 13.61 9.67 20.56
N LYS A 103 12.71 10.49 19.98
CA LYS A 103 11.57 9.94 19.22
C LYS A 103 12.05 9.18 17.98
N SER A 104 13.07 9.70 17.30
CA SER A 104 13.56 9.11 16.05
C SER A 104 14.20 7.73 16.21
N GLU A 105 14.95 7.49 17.28
CA GLU A 105 15.54 6.19 17.59
C GLU A 105 14.48 5.19 18.04
N PHE A 106 13.50 5.62 18.84
CA PHE A 106 12.38 4.78 19.24
C PHE A 106 11.57 4.32 18.02
N ILE A 107 11.21 5.24 17.13
CA ILE A 107 10.42 4.93 15.92
C ILE A 107 11.17 3.97 15.00
N ARG A 108 12.47 4.16 14.78
CA ARG A 108 13.30 3.20 14.02
C ARG A 108 13.36 1.84 14.70
N SER A 109 13.58 1.82 16.02
CA SER A 109 13.57 0.58 16.79
C SER A 109 12.23 -0.15 16.66
N LYS A 110 11.12 0.59 16.71
CA LYS A 110 9.76 0.05 16.66
C LYS A 110 9.38 -0.55 15.31
N TYR A 111 9.58 0.18 14.21
CA TYR A 111 9.05 -0.22 12.90
C TYR A 111 10.08 -0.72 11.91
N GLN A 112 11.32 -0.23 11.99
CA GLN A 112 12.40 -0.64 11.09
C GLN A 112 13.15 -1.86 11.64
N MET A 113 13.49 -1.84 12.94
CA MET A 113 14.19 -2.95 13.60
C MET A 113 13.24 -3.98 14.21
N LEU A 114 11.95 -3.64 14.35
CA LEU A 114 10.93 -4.48 14.97
C LEU A 114 11.35 -4.96 16.38
N SER A 115 12.04 -4.10 17.15
CA SER A 115 12.68 -4.45 18.42
C SER A 115 11.71 -4.81 19.56
N PHE A 116 10.41 -4.55 19.38
CA PHE A 116 9.40 -4.74 20.43
C PHE A 116 8.27 -5.69 20.05
N VAL A 117 8.33 -6.32 18.87
CA VAL A 117 7.32 -7.30 18.46
C VAL A 117 7.50 -8.61 19.23
N HIS A 118 6.44 -9.40 19.36
CA HIS A 118 6.52 -10.72 20.02
C HIS A 118 7.44 -11.69 19.28
N LYS A 119 7.34 -11.71 17.93
CA LYS A 119 8.11 -12.59 17.06
C LYS A 119 8.45 -11.82 15.78
N LEU A 120 9.71 -11.92 15.35
CA LEU A 120 10.16 -11.32 14.09
C LEU A 120 9.50 -12.03 12.89
N PRO A 121 9.30 -11.33 11.76
CA PRO A 121 8.83 -11.96 10.53
C PRO A 121 9.74 -13.12 10.14
N CYS A 122 9.15 -14.17 9.55
CA CYS A 122 9.93 -15.26 8.97
C CYS A 122 10.89 -14.73 7.90
N ARG A 123 12.12 -15.27 7.87
CA ARG A 123 13.04 -15.01 6.77
C ARG A 123 12.52 -15.68 5.50
N ASP A 124 12.84 -15.12 4.33
CA ASP A 124 12.35 -15.64 3.04
C ASP A 124 12.72 -17.11 2.77
N ASP A 125 13.78 -17.61 3.40
CA ASP A 125 14.19 -19.03 3.31
C ASP A 125 13.31 -20.00 4.12
N ASP A 126 12.48 -19.50 5.06
CA ASP A 126 11.57 -20.31 5.88
C ASP A 126 10.22 -20.51 5.18
N GLY A 127 10.28 -21.06 3.96
CA GLY A 127 9.13 -21.22 3.07
C GLY A 127 8.00 -22.10 3.63
N VAL A 128 8.25 -22.92 4.66
CA VAL A 128 7.22 -23.72 5.34
C VAL A 128 6.39 -22.81 6.25
N THR A 129 7.03 -22.07 7.16
CA THR A 129 6.31 -21.18 8.08
C THR A 129 5.55 -20.08 7.37
N THR A 130 6.12 -19.49 6.31
CA THR A 130 5.45 -18.47 5.48
C THR A 130 4.19 -19.01 4.81
N LYS A 131 4.21 -20.25 4.30
CA LYS A 131 3.03 -20.90 3.71
C LYS A 131 1.95 -21.15 4.76
N ASP A 132 2.32 -21.60 5.95
CA ASP A 132 1.35 -21.87 7.02
C ASP A 132 0.68 -20.59 7.53
N LEU A 133 1.46 -19.53 7.75
CA LEU A 133 0.93 -18.19 8.07
C LEU A 133 0.00 -17.67 6.97
N SER A 134 0.35 -17.90 5.70
CA SER A 134 -0.48 -17.47 4.57
C SER A 134 -1.79 -18.27 4.44
N LYS A 135 -1.78 -19.57 4.75
CA LYS A 135 -3.01 -20.39 4.87
C LYS A 135 -3.89 -19.91 6.03
N GLN A 136 -3.28 -19.55 7.16
CA GLN A 136 -4.00 -18.94 8.29
C GLN A 136 -4.64 -17.61 7.90
N LEU A 137 -3.90 -16.75 7.17
CA LEU A 137 -4.43 -15.48 6.67
C LEU A 137 -5.62 -15.72 5.72
N HIS A 138 -5.46 -16.62 4.75
CA HIS A 138 -6.53 -17.01 3.81
C HIS A 138 -7.84 -17.41 4.51
N SER A 139 -7.75 -18.09 5.66
CA SER A 139 -8.91 -18.47 6.46
C SER A 139 -9.44 -17.33 7.33
N SER A 140 -8.57 -16.53 7.93
CA SER A 140 -8.90 -15.51 8.94
C SER A 140 -9.68 -14.33 8.35
N VAL A 141 -9.40 -13.96 7.10
CA VAL A 141 -10.02 -12.83 6.39
C VAL A 141 -11.52 -13.01 6.11
N ARG A 142 -12.09 -14.19 6.39
CA ARG A 142 -13.54 -14.42 6.38
C ARG A 142 -14.26 -13.71 7.53
N THR A 143 -13.53 -13.36 8.59
CA THR A 143 -14.05 -12.71 9.81
C THR A 143 -13.62 -11.25 9.87
N GLY A 144 -14.30 -10.45 10.70
CA GLY A 144 -13.98 -9.03 10.89
C GLY A 144 -12.74 -8.74 11.75
N SER A 145 -11.96 -9.75 12.17
CA SER A 145 -10.79 -9.54 13.04
C SER A 145 -9.60 -8.98 12.25
N LEU A 146 -9.53 -7.65 12.12
CA LEU A 146 -8.43 -6.96 11.45
C LEU A 146 -7.10 -7.15 12.18
N GLU A 147 -7.10 -7.14 13.51
CA GLU A 147 -5.87 -7.31 14.31
C GLU A 147 -5.22 -8.67 14.06
N THR A 148 -6.02 -9.75 13.98
CA THR A 148 -5.51 -11.09 13.65
C THR A 148 -4.85 -11.10 12.27
N CYS A 149 -5.48 -10.49 11.27
CA CYS A 149 -4.93 -10.44 9.91
C CYS A 149 -3.68 -9.56 9.84
N LEU A 150 -3.66 -8.41 10.50
CA LEU A 150 -2.48 -7.54 10.61
C LEU A 150 -1.32 -8.25 11.29
N ARG A 151 -1.58 -9.02 12.36
CA ARG A 151 -0.57 -9.81 13.06
C ARG A 151 0.02 -10.88 12.14
N LEU A 152 -0.80 -11.62 11.40
CA LEU A 152 -0.32 -12.62 10.43
C LEU A 152 0.54 -11.99 9.34
N LEU A 153 0.09 -10.85 8.78
CA LEU A 153 0.86 -10.08 7.80
C LEU A 153 2.19 -9.59 8.40
N SER A 154 2.20 -9.14 9.65
CA SER A 154 3.43 -8.72 10.35
C SER A 154 4.43 -9.87 10.60
N LEU A 155 3.96 -11.11 10.61
CA LEU A 155 4.80 -12.31 10.76
C LEU A 155 5.32 -12.87 9.42
N GLY A 156 4.87 -12.30 8.30
CA GLY A 156 5.29 -12.70 6.95
C GLY A 156 4.23 -13.43 6.13
N ALA A 157 2.96 -13.48 6.57
CA ALA A 157 1.88 -13.98 5.70
C ALA A 157 1.78 -13.14 4.41
N GLN A 158 1.58 -13.80 3.28
CA GLN A 158 1.52 -13.12 1.98
C GLN A 158 0.07 -12.78 1.62
N ALA A 159 -0.22 -11.49 1.41
CA ALA A 159 -1.56 -11.02 1.05
C ALA A 159 -2.03 -11.56 -0.33
N ASN A 160 -1.08 -11.83 -1.24
CA ASN A 160 -1.29 -12.44 -2.56
C ASN A 160 -1.16 -13.96 -2.59
N PHE A 161 -1.09 -14.63 -1.44
CA PHE A 161 -0.94 -16.09 -1.39
C PHE A 161 -2.02 -16.81 -2.20
N PHE A 162 -1.62 -17.64 -3.15
CA PHE A 162 -2.55 -18.49 -3.89
C PHE A 162 -2.67 -19.84 -3.20
N HIS A 163 -3.84 -20.13 -2.62
CA HIS A 163 -4.03 -21.36 -1.86
C HIS A 163 -4.13 -22.55 -2.82
N PRO A 164 -3.23 -23.56 -2.75
CA PRO A 164 -3.18 -24.64 -3.74
C PRO A 164 -4.45 -25.51 -3.74
N GLU A 165 -4.99 -25.85 -2.58
CA GLU A 165 -6.19 -26.70 -2.47
C GLU A 165 -7.52 -25.94 -2.65
N LYS A 166 -7.57 -24.65 -2.32
CA LYS A 166 -8.79 -23.83 -2.43
C LYS A 166 -8.84 -23.02 -3.72
N GLY A 167 -7.72 -22.94 -4.44
CA GLY A 167 -7.58 -22.28 -5.72
C GLY A 167 -7.91 -20.78 -5.71
N THR A 168 -7.74 -20.09 -4.58
CA THR A 168 -8.16 -18.71 -4.36
C THR A 168 -7.12 -17.96 -3.53
N THR A 169 -7.10 -16.62 -3.64
CA THR A 169 -6.30 -15.74 -2.77
C THR A 169 -7.09 -15.28 -1.55
N PRO A 170 -6.44 -14.75 -0.47
CA PRO A 170 -7.15 -14.14 0.65
C PRO A 170 -8.17 -13.08 0.22
N LEU A 171 -7.86 -12.28 -0.82
CA LEU A 171 -8.76 -11.22 -1.30
C LEU A 171 -10.06 -11.78 -1.90
N HIS A 172 -10.02 -12.95 -2.56
CA HIS A 172 -11.23 -13.65 -3.01
C HIS A 172 -12.12 -14.05 -1.83
N VAL A 173 -11.52 -14.55 -0.74
CA VAL A 173 -12.25 -14.96 0.46
C VAL A 173 -12.89 -13.77 1.15
N ALA A 174 -12.15 -12.67 1.32
CA ALA A 174 -12.66 -11.44 1.89
C ALA A 174 -13.81 -10.86 1.05
N ALA A 175 -13.66 -10.84 -0.28
CA ALA A 175 -14.68 -10.35 -1.20
C ALA A 175 -15.98 -11.18 -1.16
N LYS A 176 -15.86 -12.51 -1.20
CA LYS A 176 -17.01 -13.41 -1.08
C LYS A 176 -17.74 -13.27 0.26
N ALA A 177 -17.00 -12.97 1.33
CA ALA A 177 -17.54 -12.80 2.68
C ALA A 177 -18.05 -11.37 2.98
N GLY A 178 -17.93 -10.43 2.04
CA GLY A 178 -18.30 -9.03 2.26
C GLY A 178 -17.43 -8.30 3.28
N GLN A 179 -16.21 -8.77 3.51
CA GLN A 179 -15.30 -8.20 4.51
C GLN A 179 -14.53 -7.00 3.92
N VAL A 180 -15.22 -5.86 3.81
CA VAL A 180 -14.69 -4.63 3.19
C VAL A 180 -13.37 -4.19 3.81
N LEU A 181 -13.29 -4.11 5.14
CA LEU A 181 -12.08 -3.64 5.82
C LEU A 181 -10.91 -4.63 5.69
N GLN A 182 -11.21 -5.94 5.59
CA GLN A 182 -10.17 -6.94 5.32
C GLN A 182 -9.62 -6.80 3.90
N ALA A 183 -10.48 -6.51 2.93
CA ALA A 183 -10.06 -6.24 1.56
C ALA A 183 -9.13 -5.02 1.49
N GLU A 184 -9.45 -3.92 2.19
CA GLU A 184 -8.56 -2.74 2.29
C GLU A 184 -7.20 -3.10 2.89
N LEU A 185 -7.18 -3.81 4.02
CA LEU A 185 -5.94 -4.23 4.67
C LEU A 185 -5.08 -5.11 3.74
N LEU A 186 -5.69 -6.07 3.04
CA LEU A 186 -5.00 -6.94 2.11
C LEU A 186 -4.40 -6.15 0.94
N VAL A 187 -5.15 -5.19 0.36
CA VAL A 187 -4.67 -4.34 -0.73
C VAL A 187 -3.52 -3.43 -0.27
N VAL A 188 -3.60 -2.87 0.94
CA VAL A 188 -2.48 -2.10 1.55
C VAL A 188 -1.20 -2.95 1.63
N TYR A 189 -1.34 -4.26 1.86
CA TYR A 189 -0.25 -5.23 1.88
C TYR A 189 0.04 -5.86 0.50
N GLY A 190 -0.49 -5.27 -0.57
CA GLY A 190 -0.15 -5.62 -1.95
C GLY A 190 -1.01 -6.69 -2.58
N ALA A 191 -2.14 -7.09 -1.99
CA ALA A 191 -3.07 -8.01 -2.64
C ALA A 191 -3.58 -7.41 -3.96
N ASP A 192 -3.56 -8.19 -5.05
CA ASP A 192 -3.98 -7.79 -6.39
C ASP A 192 -5.50 -7.99 -6.58
N PRO A 193 -6.29 -6.91 -6.73
CA PRO A 193 -7.73 -7.00 -6.99
C PRO A 193 -8.08 -7.62 -8.34
N GLY A 194 -7.12 -7.67 -9.28
CA GLY A 194 -7.26 -8.29 -10.60
C GLY A 194 -6.81 -9.75 -10.67
N ALA A 195 -6.35 -10.35 -9.56
CA ALA A 195 -5.89 -11.73 -9.53
C ALA A 195 -7.02 -12.70 -9.88
N LEU A 196 -6.72 -13.72 -10.69
CA LEU A 196 -7.69 -14.75 -11.07
C LEU A 196 -7.57 -15.98 -10.15
N ASP A 197 -8.71 -16.54 -9.76
CA ASP A 197 -8.81 -17.85 -9.10
C ASP A 197 -8.66 -19.02 -10.10
N ILE A 198 -8.72 -20.27 -9.62
CA ILE A 198 -8.69 -21.47 -10.48
C ILE A 198 -9.81 -21.56 -11.51
N ASN A 199 -10.90 -20.80 -11.31
CA ASN A 199 -12.05 -20.74 -12.21
C ASN A 199 -11.99 -19.52 -13.14
N GLY A 200 -10.89 -18.75 -13.13
CA GLY A 200 -10.77 -17.52 -13.90
C GLY A 200 -11.64 -16.37 -13.39
N ARG A 201 -12.06 -16.38 -12.12
CA ARG A 201 -12.84 -15.31 -11.48
C ARG A 201 -11.94 -14.39 -10.68
N THR A 202 -12.28 -13.11 -10.63
CA THR A 202 -11.63 -12.09 -9.80
C THR A 202 -12.29 -11.98 -8.42
N PRO A 203 -11.65 -11.36 -7.42
CA PRO A 203 -12.30 -10.98 -6.17
C PRO A 203 -13.57 -10.15 -6.38
N MET A 204 -13.56 -9.23 -7.35
CA MET A 204 -14.73 -8.42 -7.70
C MET A 204 -15.92 -9.27 -8.14
N ASP A 205 -15.69 -10.33 -8.92
CA ASP A 205 -16.76 -11.23 -9.36
C ASP A 205 -17.44 -11.93 -8.17
N TYR A 206 -16.66 -12.32 -7.16
CA TYR A 206 -17.20 -12.88 -5.92
C TYR A 206 -17.97 -11.85 -5.09
N ALA A 207 -17.49 -10.60 -5.00
CA ALA A 207 -18.21 -9.53 -4.32
C ALA A 207 -19.57 -9.28 -4.97
N ARG A 208 -19.61 -9.19 -6.32
CA ARG A 208 -20.85 -9.04 -7.09
C ARG A 208 -21.81 -10.21 -6.89
N GLN A 209 -21.30 -11.45 -6.97
CA GLN A 209 -22.10 -12.65 -6.76
C GLN A 209 -22.71 -12.70 -5.34
N ALA A 210 -22.00 -12.18 -4.34
CA ALA A 210 -22.45 -12.11 -2.95
C ALA A 210 -23.33 -10.89 -2.64
N GLY A 211 -23.67 -10.06 -3.63
CA GLY A 211 -24.48 -8.85 -3.45
C GLY A 211 -23.74 -7.69 -2.77
N GLN A 212 -22.41 -7.75 -2.68
CA GLN A 212 -21.56 -6.77 -2.01
C GLN A 212 -21.16 -5.66 -2.98
N VAL A 213 -22.14 -4.84 -3.37
CA VAL A 213 -21.98 -3.81 -4.43
C VAL A 213 -20.90 -2.79 -4.07
N GLU A 214 -20.93 -2.23 -2.87
CA GLU A 214 -19.93 -1.25 -2.41
C GLU A 214 -18.51 -1.83 -2.43
N LEU A 215 -18.34 -3.10 -2.04
CA LEU A 215 -17.05 -3.78 -2.09
C LEU A 215 -16.59 -4.02 -3.52
N ALA A 216 -17.50 -4.41 -4.42
CA ALA A 216 -17.17 -4.62 -5.82
C ALA A 216 -16.68 -3.31 -6.48
N GLU A 217 -17.36 -2.20 -6.23
CA GLU A 217 -16.93 -0.87 -6.70
C GLU A 217 -15.59 -0.47 -6.10
N ARG A 218 -15.41 -0.68 -4.80
CA ARG A 218 -14.15 -0.35 -4.14
C ARG A 218 -12.98 -1.18 -4.66
N LEU A 219 -13.19 -2.46 -5.00
CA LEU A 219 -12.15 -3.31 -5.60
C LEU A 219 -11.72 -2.82 -6.98
N VAL A 220 -12.62 -2.23 -7.77
CA VAL A 220 -12.27 -1.56 -9.03
C VAL A 220 -11.37 -0.37 -8.74
N GLU A 221 -11.75 0.49 -7.78
CA GLU A 221 -10.90 1.63 -7.41
C GLU A 221 -9.51 1.17 -6.94
N CYS A 222 -9.43 0.13 -6.12
CA CYS A 222 -8.16 -0.45 -5.68
C CYS A 222 -7.32 -0.99 -6.85
N GLN A 223 -7.95 -1.57 -7.87
CA GLN A 223 -7.25 -2.11 -9.04
C GLN A 223 -6.56 -1.00 -9.86
N TYR A 224 -7.15 0.19 -9.90
CA TYR A 224 -6.67 1.33 -10.71
C TYR A 224 -6.02 2.44 -9.87
N GLU A 225 -5.88 2.27 -8.55
CA GLU A 225 -5.34 3.26 -7.60
C GLU A 225 -4.04 3.91 -8.11
N LEU A 226 -3.11 3.12 -8.66
CA LEU A 226 -1.85 3.63 -9.19
C LEU A 226 -2.09 4.64 -10.30
N THR A 227 -2.82 4.25 -11.34
CA THR A 227 -3.07 5.11 -12.51
C THR A 227 -3.99 6.28 -12.17
N ASP A 228 -4.94 6.08 -11.27
CA ASP A 228 -5.86 7.13 -10.83
C ASP A 228 -5.14 8.20 -10.04
N ARG A 229 -4.23 7.82 -9.13
CA ARG A 229 -3.41 8.79 -8.38
C ARG A 229 -2.48 9.58 -9.30
N LEU A 230 -1.82 8.90 -10.24
CA LEU A 230 -0.97 9.55 -11.24
C LEU A 230 -1.77 10.56 -12.10
N ALA A 231 -2.97 10.20 -12.54
CA ALA A 231 -3.84 11.11 -13.28
C ALA A 231 -4.33 12.29 -12.43
N PHE A 232 -4.73 12.03 -11.18
CA PHE A 232 -5.18 13.04 -10.24
C PHE A 232 -4.10 14.08 -9.95
N TYR A 233 -2.85 13.64 -9.78
CA TYR A 233 -1.70 14.52 -9.55
C TYR A 233 -1.49 15.56 -10.68
N LEU A 234 -1.83 15.21 -11.93
CA LEU A 234 -1.73 16.13 -13.07
C LEU A 234 -2.94 17.03 -13.23
N CYS A 235 -4.15 16.47 -13.08
CA CYS A 235 -5.38 17.11 -13.55
C CYS A 235 -6.28 17.63 -12.43
N GLY A 236 -6.03 17.25 -11.17
CA GLY A 236 -6.97 17.42 -10.06
C GLY A 236 -8.32 16.71 -10.26
N ARG A 237 -8.41 15.82 -11.26
CA ARG A 237 -9.60 15.03 -11.65
C ARG A 237 -9.17 13.65 -12.14
N ARG A 238 -10.05 12.65 -12.01
CA ARG A 238 -9.89 11.32 -12.64
C ARG A 238 -9.83 11.47 -14.18
N PRO A 239 -9.09 10.62 -14.92
CA PRO A 239 -8.46 11.00 -16.18
C PRO A 239 -9.41 11.40 -17.32
N GLY A 240 -9.07 12.53 -17.98
CA GLY A 240 -9.41 12.86 -19.36
C GLY A 240 -8.11 12.99 -20.18
N SER A 241 -8.16 12.76 -21.49
CA SER A 241 -6.98 12.68 -22.36
C SER A 241 -6.24 14.03 -22.44
N LEU A 242 -5.01 14.09 -21.94
CA LEU A 242 -4.06 15.16 -22.22
C LEU A 242 -3.09 14.69 -23.29
N ASP A 243 -3.00 15.46 -24.38
CA ASP A 243 -2.03 15.26 -25.45
C ASP A 243 -0.92 16.31 -25.31
N LEU A 244 0.36 15.96 -25.50
CA LEU A 244 1.43 16.92 -25.85
C LEU A 244 2.84 16.31 -26.10
N SER A 245 3.50 16.93 -27.11
CA SER A 245 4.93 17.20 -27.40
C SER A 245 5.89 16.16 -28.04
N GLU A 246 6.46 16.57 -29.19
CA GLU A 246 7.43 15.88 -30.08
C GLU A 246 8.79 15.47 -29.45
N LEU A 247 9.25 16.14 -28.39
CA LEU A 247 10.57 15.88 -27.76
C LEU A 247 10.63 14.55 -26.97
N ALA A 248 9.49 13.90 -26.74
CA ALA A 248 9.39 12.69 -25.91
C ALA A 248 9.41 11.37 -26.70
N LYS A 249 9.39 11.38 -28.04
CA LYS A 249 9.24 10.14 -28.85
C LYS A 249 10.30 9.07 -28.54
N ALA A 250 11.56 9.46 -28.34
CA ALA A 250 12.65 8.52 -28.04
C ALA A 250 12.56 7.94 -26.61
N ALA A 251 12.18 8.76 -25.62
CA ALA A 251 11.97 8.31 -24.24
C ALA A 251 10.74 7.39 -24.13
N LYS A 252 9.64 7.77 -24.79
CA LYS A 252 8.43 6.96 -24.91
C LYS A 252 8.68 5.61 -25.56
N LYS A 253 9.51 5.55 -26.63
CA LYS A 253 9.89 4.28 -27.27
C LYS A 253 10.68 3.37 -26.32
N LYS A 254 11.58 3.93 -25.51
CA LYS A 254 12.32 3.16 -24.48
C LYS A 254 11.38 2.64 -23.39
N LEU A 255 10.41 3.44 -22.95
CA LEU A 255 9.38 3.02 -22.00
C LEU A 255 8.53 1.86 -22.55
N GLN A 256 8.06 1.99 -23.79
CA GLN A 256 7.26 0.96 -24.47
C GLN A 256 8.01 -0.36 -24.69
N ALA A 257 9.35 -0.31 -24.76
CA ALA A 257 10.21 -1.48 -24.90
C ALA A 257 10.37 -2.28 -23.58
N LEU A 258 9.98 -1.73 -22.43
CA LEU A 258 9.98 -2.47 -21.17
C LEU A 258 8.96 -3.61 -21.20
N ASN A 259 9.31 -4.75 -20.60
CA ASN A 259 8.33 -5.78 -20.30
C ASN A 259 7.36 -5.31 -19.19
N ASN A 260 6.24 -6.01 -19.00
CA ASN A 260 5.20 -5.59 -18.04
C ASN A 260 5.74 -5.47 -16.62
N ARG A 261 6.58 -6.40 -16.17
CA ARG A 261 7.17 -6.38 -14.83
C ARG A 261 8.01 -5.12 -14.60
N LEU A 262 8.95 -4.83 -15.50
CA LEU A 262 9.82 -3.66 -15.37
C LEU A 262 9.03 -2.35 -15.52
N PHE A 263 7.99 -2.35 -16.34
CA PHE A 263 7.08 -1.21 -16.46
C PHE A 263 6.30 -0.97 -15.16
N GLU A 264 5.74 -2.02 -14.55
CA GLU A 264 5.04 -1.96 -13.27
C GLU A 264 5.97 -1.51 -12.13
N GLU A 265 7.23 -2.00 -12.11
CA GLU A 265 8.26 -1.54 -11.17
C GLU A 265 8.54 -0.03 -11.31
N LEU A 266 8.70 0.47 -12.55
CA LEU A 266 8.90 1.90 -12.80
C LEU A 266 7.65 2.73 -12.43
N ALA A 267 6.46 2.23 -12.76
CA ALA A 267 5.20 2.90 -12.43
C ALA A 267 5.02 3.05 -10.91
N MET A 268 5.41 2.02 -10.14
CA MET A 268 5.46 2.07 -8.67
C MET A 268 6.50 3.07 -8.15
N ASP A 269 7.67 3.14 -8.78
CA ASP A 269 8.70 4.11 -8.39
C ASP A 269 8.22 5.57 -8.62
N VAL A 270 7.47 5.82 -9.70
CA VAL A 270 6.84 7.15 -9.96
C VAL A 270 5.66 7.42 -9.03
N TYR A 271 4.86 6.39 -8.71
CA TYR A 271 3.80 6.49 -7.71
C TYR A 271 4.35 6.92 -6.34
N ASP A 272 5.46 6.33 -5.90
CA ASP A 272 6.13 6.71 -4.65
C ASP A 272 6.57 8.18 -4.67
N GLU A 273 7.08 8.68 -5.80
CA GLU A 273 7.50 10.08 -5.92
C GLU A 273 6.31 11.04 -5.93
N VAL A 274 5.18 10.68 -6.56
CA VAL A 274 3.92 11.43 -6.45
C VAL A 274 3.48 11.50 -4.99
N ASP A 275 3.45 10.37 -4.28
CA ASP A 275 3.09 10.31 -2.86
C ASP A 275 4.00 11.20 -2.00
N ARG A 276 5.31 11.20 -2.27
CA ARG A 276 6.28 12.05 -1.58
C ARG A 276 5.98 13.54 -1.81
N ARG A 277 5.79 13.96 -3.07
CA ARG A 277 5.51 15.38 -3.43
C ARG A 277 4.18 15.87 -2.84
N GLU A 278 3.15 15.03 -2.85
CA GLU A 278 1.86 15.35 -2.23
C GLU A 278 1.99 15.49 -0.71
N ASN A 279 2.67 14.54 -0.05
CA ASN A 279 2.90 14.61 1.39
C ASN A 279 3.78 15.81 1.79
N ASP A 280 4.75 16.20 0.96
CA ASP A 280 5.53 17.44 1.16
C ASP A 280 4.63 18.69 1.10
N ALA A 281 3.72 18.76 0.13
CA ALA A 281 2.79 19.88 0.01
C ALA A 281 1.87 19.96 1.24
N VAL A 282 1.31 18.83 1.68
CA VAL A 282 0.50 18.78 2.89
C VAL A 282 1.32 19.22 4.10
N TRP A 283 2.53 18.69 4.26
CA TRP A 283 3.44 19.05 5.35
C TRP A 283 3.67 20.56 5.45
N LEU A 284 3.97 21.22 4.32
CA LEU A 284 4.18 22.66 4.29
C LEU A 284 2.93 23.47 4.69
N THR A 285 1.73 22.96 4.41
CA THR A 285 0.48 23.64 4.74
C THR A 285 -0.01 23.41 6.17
N THR A 286 0.41 22.31 6.81
CA THR A 286 -0.09 21.92 8.14
C THR A 286 0.89 22.23 9.27
N GLN A 287 2.17 22.46 8.97
CA GLN A 287 3.16 22.78 9.99
C GLN A 287 3.24 24.27 10.32
N ASN A 288 3.50 24.58 11.59
CA ASN A 288 3.79 25.94 12.03
C ASN A 288 5.15 26.42 11.51
N HIS A 289 5.28 27.74 11.27
CA HIS A 289 6.49 28.35 10.72
C HIS A 289 7.76 28.04 11.55
N SER A 290 7.63 27.89 12.87
CA SER A 290 8.76 27.52 13.74
C SER A 290 9.29 26.11 13.44
N THR A 291 8.41 25.16 13.13
CA THR A 291 8.78 23.77 12.80
C THR A 291 9.50 23.73 11.46
N LEU A 292 8.99 24.45 10.45
CA LEU A 292 9.56 24.48 9.10
C LEU A 292 10.97 25.09 9.03
N VAL A 293 11.27 26.06 9.89
CA VAL A 293 12.59 26.73 9.93
C VAL A 293 13.62 25.94 10.75
N THR A 294 13.18 25.14 11.72
CA THR A 294 14.08 24.42 12.64
C THR A 294 14.34 22.96 12.24
N GLU A 295 13.48 22.36 11.43
CA GLU A 295 13.61 20.95 11.08
C GLU A 295 14.65 20.67 9.99
N ARG A 296 15.60 19.79 10.31
CA ARG A 296 16.46 19.07 9.37
C ARG A 296 15.75 17.87 8.72
N SER A 297 14.44 17.75 8.87
CA SER A 297 13.62 16.57 8.56
C SER A 297 13.03 16.57 7.15
N ALA A 298 13.50 17.44 6.26
CA ALA A 298 13.12 17.40 4.86
C ALA A 298 13.52 16.05 4.24
N VAL A 299 12.61 15.44 3.48
CA VAL A 299 12.85 14.21 2.72
C VAL A 299 12.96 14.60 1.24
N PRO A 300 14.12 15.14 0.80
CA PRO A 300 14.25 15.78 -0.51
C PRO A 300 14.11 14.81 -1.68
N PHE A 301 14.21 13.51 -1.42
CA PHE A 301 14.06 12.43 -2.38
C PHE A 301 13.58 11.17 -1.66
N LEU A 302 13.13 10.18 -2.43
CA LEU A 302 12.67 8.91 -1.87
C LEU A 302 13.72 8.24 -0.96
N PRO A 303 13.35 7.84 0.27
CA PRO A 303 14.24 7.07 1.14
C PRO A 303 14.73 5.78 0.51
N VAL A 304 15.93 5.34 0.91
CA VAL A 304 16.52 4.09 0.45
C VAL A 304 15.69 2.91 0.97
N ASN A 305 15.33 1.98 0.08
CA ASN A 305 14.79 0.69 0.46
C ASN A 305 15.92 -0.36 0.44
N PRO A 306 16.29 -0.98 1.57
CA PRO A 306 17.34 -2.01 1.64
C PRO A 306 17.07 -3.23 0.75
N GLU A 307 15.80 -3.53 0.47
CA GLU A 307 15.40 -4.66 -0.40
C GLU A 307 15.67 -4.39 -1.89
N TYR A 308 15.95 -3.14 -2.26
CA TYR A 308 16.20 -2.75 -3.64
C TYR A 308 17.69 -2.63 -3.93
N SER A 309 18.07 -2.97 -5.17
CA SER A 309 19.44 -2.76 -5.64
C SER A 309 19.82 -1.27 -5.57
N ALA A 310 21.12 -0.99 -5.45
CA ALA A 310 21.65 0.37 -5.46
C ALA A 310 21.20 1.14 -6.72
N THR A 311 21.17 0.48 -7.88
CA THR A 311 20.71 1.07 -9.15
C THR A 311 19.24 1.48 -9.10
N ARG A 312 18.36 0.64 -8.54
CA ARG A 312 16.94 0.97 -8.41
C ARG A 312 16.73 2.12 -7.42
N ASN A 313 17.41 2.10 -6.27
CA ASN A 313 17.37 3.21 -5.31
C ASN A 313 17.86 4.52 -5.94
N GLN A 314 18.95 4.48 -6.72
CA GLN A 314 19.44 5.67 -7.43
C GLN A 314 18.42 6.17 -8.47
N GLY A 315 17.75 5.26 -9.19
CA GLY A 315 16.68 5.59 -10.13
C GLY A 315 15.53 6.34 -9.45
N ARG A 316 15.01 5.77 -8.34
CA ARG A 316 13.98 6.38 -7.50
C ARG A 316 14.36 7.78 -7.02
N GLN A 317 15.58 7.96 -6.50
CA GLN A 317 16.04 9.26 -5.99
C GLN A 317 16.24 10.31 -7.07
N LYS A 318 16.59 9.89 -8.30
CA LYS A 318 16.71 10.81 -9.45
C LYS A 318 15.37 11.43 -9.86
N LEU A 319 14.23 10.79 -9.56
CA LEU A 319 12.90 11.34 -9.85
C LEU A 319 12.66 12.69 -9.15
N ALA A 320 13.26 12.91 -7.98
CA ALA A 320 13.17 14.18 -7.26
C ALA A 320 13.80 15.36 -8.00
N ARG A 321 14.72 15.10 -8.96
CA ARG A 321 15.38 16.13 -9.77
C ARG A 321 14.53 16.60 -10.95
N PHE A 322 13.46 15.89 -11.29
CA PHE A 322 12.60 16.24 -12.41
C PHE A 322 11.84 17.51 -12.07
N ASN A 323 11.95 18.52 -12.93
CA ASN A 323 11.09 19.69 -12.83
C ASN A 323 9.63 19.32 -13.13
N ALA A 324 8.70 20.23 -12.88
CA ALA A 324 7.26 19.97 -13.03
C ALA A 324 6.88 19.46 -14.44
N ARG A 325 7.49 20.02 -15.49
CA ARG A 325 7.21 19.64 -16.89
C ARG A 325 7.77 18.26 -17.24
N GLU A 326 9.00 17.96 -16.82
CA GLU A 326 9.63 16.67 -17.04
C GLU A 326 8.87 15.56 -16.33
N PHE A 327 8.50 15.79 -15.07
CA PHE A 327 7.77 14.81 -14.27
C PHE A 327 6.36 14.57 -14.83
N ALA A 328 5.67 15.64 -15.26
CA ALA A 328 4.36 15.52 -15.91
C ALA A 328 4.43 14.69 -17.19
N THR A 329 5.44 14.92 -18.03
CA THR A 329 5.66 14.15 -19.27
C THR A 329 5.82 12.65 -18.95
N LEU A 330 6.64 12.31 -17.96
CA LEU A 330 6.85 10.92 -17.55
C LEU A 330 5.55 10.26 -17.08
N ILE A 331 4.75 10.96 -16.27
CA ILE A 331 3.46 10.46 -15.80
C ILE A 331 2.50 10.20 -16.98
N ILE A 332 2.39 11.15 -17.92
CA ILE A 332 1.52 11.01 -19.10
C ILE A 332 1.92 9.79 -19.94
N ASP A 333 3.23 9.58 -20.14
CA ASP A 333 3.74 8.44 -20.89
C ASP A 333 3.44 7.11 -20.17
N ILE A 334 3.58 7.05 -18.84
CA ILE A 334 3.20 5.87 -18.05
C ILE A 334 1.70 5.61 -18.15
N LEU A 335 0.84 6.62 -17.98
CA LEU A 335 -0.61 6.47 -18.08
C LEU A 335 -1.03 5.96 -19.47
N SER A 336 -0.45 6.53 -20.52
CA SER A 336 -0.71 6.12 -21.90
C SER A 336 -0.29 4.68 -22.17
N ASP A 337 0.89 4.28 -21.68
CA ASP A 337 1.39 2.92 -21.88
C ASP A 337 0.67 1.89 -21.02
N ALA A 338 0.24 2.25 -19.81
CA ALA A 338 -0.61 1.41 -18.96
C ALA A 338 -1.93 1.08 -19.67
N LYS A 339 -2.61 2.09 -20.23
CA LYS A 339 -3.83 1.89 -21.03
C LYS A 339 -3.59 0.98 -22.23
N ARG A 340 -2.50 1.18 -22.98
CA ARG A 340 -2.12 0.33 -24.12
C ARG A 340 -1.93 -1.13 -23.71
N ARG A 341 -1.21 -1.39 -22.60
CA ARG A 341 -0.94 -2.74 -22.09
C ARG A 341 -2.20 -3.45 -21.61
N GLN A 342 -3.14 -2.72 -21.01
CA GLN A 342 -4.44 -3.26 -20.62
C GLN A 342 -5.27 -3.69 -21.83
N GLN A 343 -5.32 -2.86 -22.88
CA GLN A 343 -6.02 -3.19 -24.13
C GLN A 343 -5.38 -4.38 -24.86
N GLY A 344 -4.05 -4.51 -24.83
CA GLY A 344 -3.35 -5.66 -25.39
C GLY A 344 -3.62 -6.99 -24.69
N LYS A 345 -4.01 -6.99 -23.40
CA LYS A 345 -4.44 -8.20 -22.68
C LYS A 345 -5.86 -8.67 -23.08
N GLY A 346 -6.67 -7.81 -23.69
CA GLY A 346 -8.07 -8.10 -24.05
C GLY A 346 -8.30 -8.82 -25.37
N LEU A 347 -7.25 -9.16 -26.13
CA LEU A 347 -7.36 -9.74 -27.48
C LEU A 347 -6.89 -11.20 -27.61
N SER A 348 -6.57 -11.88 -26.51
CA SER A 348 -6.33 -13.33 -26.51
C SER A 348 -7.56 -14.08 -25.98
N SER A 349 -8.69 -13.97 -26.68
CA SER A 349 -9.76 -14.96 -26.61
C SER A 349 -9.40 -16.11 -27.55
N PRO A 350 -9.43 -17.38 -27.13
CA PRO A 350 -9.24 -18.48 -28.05
C PRO A 350 -10.48 -18.52 -28.96
N THR A 351 -10.32 -18.16 -30.22
CA THR A 351 -11.28 -18.57 -31.25
C THR A 351 -11.18 -20.08 -31.38
N GLY A 352 -11.93 -20.78 -30.52
CA GLY A 352 -12.51 -22.05 -30.89
C GLY A 352 -13.56 -21.81 -31.98
N GLU A 353 -13.54 -22.71 -32.95
CA GLU A 353 -14.47 -22.96 -34.06
C GLU A 353 -13.70 -22.96 -35.39
N LYS A 354 -13.74 -23.98 -36.23
CA LYS A 354 -14.49 -25.25 -36.26
C LYS A 354 -13.76 -26.11 -37.30
N GLY A 355 -13.69 -27.42 -37.06
CA GLY A 355 -13.26 -28.37 -38.08
C GLY A 355 -14.11 -28.23 -39.34
N ARG A 356 -13.43 -28.17 -40.50
CA ARG A 356 -14.00 -28.47 -41.81
C ARG A 356 -13.20 -29.60 -42.43
N GLY A 357 -13.74 -30.80 -42.30
CA GLY A 357 -13.63 -31.96 -43.18
C GLY A 357 -14.91 -32.77 -42.91
N PRO A 358 -15.62 -33.30 -43.92
CA PRO A 358 -15.05 -33.99 -45.06
C PRO A 358 -15.63 -33.55 -46.42
N ASN A 359 -14.86 -33.71 -47.49
CA ASN A 359 -15.42 -33.94 -48.83
C ASN A 359 -14.89 -35.29 -49.30
N GLU A 360 -15.67 -36.34 -49.03
CA GLU A 360 -15.69 -37.54 -49.84
C GLU A 360 -16.74 -37.31 -50.94
N GLU A 361 -16.30 -37.16 -52.18
CA GLU A 361 -17.11 -37.47 -53.36
C GLU A 361 -16.19 -38.10 -54.41
N GLY A 362 -16.33 -39.41 -54.60
CA GLY A 362 -16.29 -40.03 -55.92
C GLY A 362 -17.65 -40.70 -56.17
N PRO A 363 -17.92 -41.33 -57.32
CA PRO A 363 -17.13 -41.44 -58.54
C PRO A 363 -17.90 -41.05 -59.83
N THR A 364 -17.19 -40.71 -60.91
CA THR A 364 -17.39 -41.18 -62.31
C THR A 364 -16.18 -40.79 -63.13
#